data_AF-A0A6L8W5I5-F1
#
_entry.id   AF-A0A6L8W5I5-F1
#
_cell.length_a   1.000
_cell.length_b   1.000
_cell.length_c   1.000
_cell.angle_alpha   90.00
_cell.angle_beta   90.00
_cell.angle_gamma   90.00
#
_symmetry.space_group_name_H-M   'P 1'
#
loop_
_entity.id
_entity.type
_entity.pdbx_description
1 polymer ?
#
loop_
_entity_poly.entity_id
_entity_poly.type
_entity_poly.pdbx_seq_one_letter_code
_entity_poly.pdbx_strand_id
1 'polypeptide(L)'
;MTGLLYCQIAYAIAGLLFNMVSWRAVAQGKKAFTATDPVKGIFTMLSVLLITASYSLAGGWIYRIGWILLILRILPGGVIRHGTAILIDKNLENYASLRVGILAVMINTFGMIVGLAGLFLSFKNYVFPMP
;
A
#
# COMPACT_ATOMS: atom_id res chain seq x y z
N MET A 1 11.71 10.80 -11.07
CA MET A 1 10.40 10.13 -11.14
C MET A 1 10.53 8.62 -11.29
N THR A 2 11.28 8.13 -12.28
CA THR A 2 11.45 6.69 -12.59
C THR A 2 11.83 5.83 -11.39
N GLY A 3 12.85 6.22 -10.61
CA GLY A 3 13.24 5.48 -9.41
C GLY A 3 12.11 5.32 -8.38
N LEU A 4 11.26 6.34 -8.24
CA LEU A 4 10.14 6.29 -7.31
C LEU A 4 9.00 5.40 -7.81
N LEU A 5 8.75 5.37 -9.12
CA LEU A 5 7.80 4.42 -9.72
C LEU A 5 8.24 2.98 -9.45
N TYR A 6 9.55 2.69 -9.54
CA TYR A 6 10.06 1.37 -9.16
C TYR A 6 9.86 1.06 -7.68
N CYS A 7 10.06 2.02 -6.78
CA CYS A 7 9.76 1.83 -5.35
C CYS A 7 8.27 1.56 -5.11
N GLN A 8 7.37 2.24 -5.83
CA GLN A 8 5.93 2.01 -5.76
C GLN A 8 5.52 0.62 -6.29
N ILE A 9 6.15 0.17 -7.38
CA ILE A 9 5.97 -1.20 -7.90
C ILE A 9 6.48 -2.22 -6.88
N ALA A 10 7.67 -2.03 -6.32
CA ALA A 10 8.24 -2.92 -5.31
C ALA A 10 7.36 -2.99 -4.05
N TYR A 11 6.83 -1.85 -3.59
CA TYR A 11 5.83 -1.78 -2.53
C TYR A 11 4.60 -2.63 -2.85
N ALA A 12 4.03 -2.45 -4.05
CA ALA A 12 2.84 -3.17 -4.44
C ALA A 12 3.08 -4.68 -4.56
N ILE A 13 4.23 -5.11 -5.08
CA ILE A 13 4.63 -6.53 -5.13
C ILE A 13 4.78 -7.09 -3.71
N ALA A 14 5.49 -6.39 -2.82
CA ALA A 14 5.66 -6.83 -1.43
C ALA A 14 4.31 -6.97 -0.72
N GLY A 15 3.41 -5.99 -0.88
CA GLY A 15 2.06 -6.08 -0.35
C GLY A 15 1.23 -7.19 -0.99
N LEU A 16 1.37 -7.44 -2.29
CA LEU A 16 0.67 -8.52 -2.99
C LEU A 16 1.08 -9.88 -2.41
N LEU A 17 2.39 -10.13 -2.31
CA LEU A 17 2.94 -11.36 -1.74
C LEU A 17 2.48 -11.55 -0.28
N PHE A 18 2.55 -10.50 0.53
CA PHE A 18 2.08 -10.54 1.92
C PHE A 18 0.61 -10.99 2.00
N ASN A 19 -0.26 -10.40 1.18
CA ASN A 19 -1.68 -10.74 1.18
C ASN A 19 -1.97 -12.11 0.56
N MET A 20 -1.23 -12.55 -0.47
CA MET A 20 -1.36 -13.89 -1.03
C MET A 20 -0.98 -14.98 -0.04
N VAL A 21 0.10 -14.77 0.72
CA VAL A 21 0.51 -15.72 1.78
C VAL A 21 -0.53 -15.74 2.90
N SER A 22 -1.05 -14.58 3.31
CA SER A 22 -2.14 -14.47 4.28
C SER A 22 -3.41 -15.20 3.80
N TRP A 23 -3.79 -15.03 2.53
CA TRP A 23 -4.94 -15.72 1.92
C TRP A 23 -4.75 -17.24 1.91
N ARG A 24 -3.56 -17.72 1.55
CA ARG A 24 -3.23 -19.15 1.60
C ARG A 24 -3.31 -19.71 3.02
N ALA A 25 -2.89 -18.95 4.03
CA ALA A 25 -3.02 -19.35 5.43
C ALA A 25 -4.49 -19.52 5.83
N VAL A 26 -5.35 -18.56 5.46
CA VAL A 26 -6.81 -18.63 5.70
C VAL A 26 -7.43 -19.84 4.99
N ALA A 27 -7.05 -20.12 3.74
CA ALA A 27 -7.52 -21.28 3.00
C ALA A 27 -7.13 -22.63 3.66
N GLN A 28 -6.12 -22.63 4.52
CA GLN A 28 -5.69 -23.79 5.33
C GLN A 28 -6.34 -23.83 6.73
N GLY A 29 -7.36 -22.99 7.00
CA GLY A 29 -8.00 -22.88 8.30
C GLY A 29 -7.15 -22.18 9.36
N LYS A 30 -6.04 -21.55 8.97
CA LYS A 30 -5.20 -20.74 9.87
C LYS A 30 -5.75 -19.31 9.92
N LYS A 31 -5.33 -18.58 10.95
CA LYS A 31 -5.65 -17.17 11.10
C LYS A 31 -5.02 -16.32 9.99
N ALA A 32 -5.73 -15.29 9.55
CA ALA A 32 -5.17 -14.27 8.67
C ALA A 32 -3.98 -13.56 9.34
N PHE A 33 -3.07 -13.05 8.51
CA PHE A 33 -1.87 -12.36 9.01
C PHE A 33 -2.20 -11.08 9.76
N THR A 34 -3.18 -10.32 9.25
CA THR A 34 -3.66 -9.09 9.87
C THR A 34 -5.18 -9.10 9.96
N ALA A 35 -5.74 -8.12 10.68
CA ALA A 35 -7.18 -7.92 10.81
C ALA A 35 -7.89 -7.45 9.52
N THR A 36 -7.14 -7.28 8.42
CA THR A 36 -7.66 -6.88 7.11
C THR A 36 -7.85 -8.11 6.24
N ASP A 37 -8.98 -8.18 5.53
CA ASP A 37 -9.25 -9.23 4.55
C ASP A 37 -8.14 -9.27 3.48
N PRO A 38 -7.42 -10.41 3.34
CA PRO A 38 -6.31 -10.51 2.41
C PRO A 38 -6.72 -10.36 0.95
N VAL A 39 -7.94 -10.75 0.58
CA VAL A 39 -8.44 -10.60 -0.80
C VAL A 39 -8.59 -9.12 -1.15
N LYS A 40 -9.18 -8.32 -0.24
CA LYS A 40 -9.23 -6.85 -0.40
C LYS A 40 -7.85 -6.23 -0.47
N GLY A 41 -6.88 -6.78 0.28
CA GLY A 41 -5.48 -6.39 0.23
C GLY A 41 -4.87 -6.62 -1.15
N ILE A 42 -5.05 -7.82 -1.73
CA ILE A 42 -4.59 -8.17 -3.09
C ILE A 42 -5.14 -7.18 -4.11
N PHE A 43 -6.46 -6.95 -4.13
CA PHE A 43 -7.07 -6.01 -5.07
C PHE A 43 -6.52 -4.59 -4.90
N THR A 44 -6.28 -4.16 -3.66
CA THR A 44 -5.69 -2.84 -3.40
C THR A 44 -4.28 -2.74 -3.98
N MET A 45 -3.45 -3.78 -3.82
CA MET A 45 -2.08 -3.79 -4.37
C MET A 45 -2.06 -3.88 -5.90
N LEU A 46 -2.98 -4.62 -6.50
CA LEU A 46 -3.17 -4.61 -7.96
C LEU A 46 -3.58 -3.23 -8.47
N SER A 47 -4.48 -2.53 -7.76
CA SER A 47 -4.81 -1.14 -8.08
C SER A 47 -3.59 -0.24 -7.98
N VAL A 48 -2.72 -0.39 -6.96
CA VAL A 48 -1.46 0.35 -6.86
C VAL A 48 -0.58 0.10 -8.09
N LEU A 49 -0.40 -1.15 -8.53
CA LEU A 49 0.39 -1.48 -9.72
C LEU A 49 -0.15 -0.81 -10.97
N LEU A 50 -1.45 -0.96 -11.24
CA LEU A 50 -2.09 -0.41 -12.43
C LEU A 50 -2.04 1.12 -12.46
N ILE A 51 -2.33 1.76 -11.33
CA ILE A 51 -2.27 3.23 -11.19
C ILE A 51 -0.82 3.72 -11.37
N THR A 52 0.15 3.03 -10.78
CA THR A 52 1.58 3.37 -10.95
C THR A 52 2.03 3.24 -12.40
N ALA A 53 1.65 2.15 -13.08
CA ALA A 53 1.97 1.92 -14.48
C ALA A 53 1.31 2.95 -15.42
N SER A 54 0.18 3.52 -15.02
CA SER A 54 -0.53 4.55 -15.79
C SER A 54 0.18 5.92 -15.84
N TYR A 55 1.33 6.10 -15.18
CA TYR A 55 1.99 7.42 -15.07
C TYR A 55 2.27 8.08 -16.42
N SER A 56 2.67 7.31 -17.44
CA SER A 56 2.93 7.82 -18.79
C SER A 56 1.67 8.13 -19.60
N LEU A 57 0.49 7.72 -19.11
CA LEU A 57 -0.78 7.89 -19.80
C LEU A 57 -1.46 9.19 -19.36
N ALA A 58 -2.17 9.84 -20.28
CA ALA A 58 -2.98 11.03 -20.02
C ALA A 58 -2.23 12.13 -19.22
N GLY A 59 -0.96 12.38 -19.54
CA GLY A 59 -0.13 13.38 -18.84
C GLY A 59 0.08 13.10 -17.34
N GLY A 60 -0.09 11.85 -16.91
CA GLY A 60 0.00 11.43 -15.52
C GLY A 60 -1.21 11.79 -14.65
N TRP A 61 -2.34 12.23 -15.24
CA TRP A 61 -3.54 12.56 -14.46
C TRP A 61 -4.21 11.34 -13.84
N ILE A 62 -4.27 10.21 -14.56
CA ILE A 62 -4.79 8.94 -14.03
C ILE A 62 -3.98 8.52 -12.79
N TYR A 63 -2.66 8.61 -12.89
CA TYR A 63 -1.75 8.35 -11.78
C TYR A 63 -2.05 9.25 -10.57
N ARG A 64 -2.19 10.57 -10.76
CA ARG A 64 -2.42 11.52 -9.65
C ARG A 64 -3.74 11.26 -8.93
N ILE A 65 -4.84 11.16 -9.68
CA ILE A 65 -6.16 10.91 -9.11
C ILE A 65 -6.18 9.54 -8.42
N GLY A 66 -5.63 8.52 -9.08
CA GLY A 66 -5.53 7.18 -8.53
C GLY A 66 -4.76 7.15 -7.21
N TRP A 67 -3.60 7.80 -7.13
CA TRP A 67 -2.81 7.84 -5.90
C TRP A 67 -3.48 8.62 -4.77
N ILE A 68 -4.20 9.71 -5.06
CA ILE A 68 -5.00 10.42 -4.05
C ILE A 68 -6.02 9.45 -3.44
N LEU A 69 -6.78 8.74 -4.26
CA LEU A 69 -7.79 7.78 -3.79
C LEU A 69 -7.16 6.61 -3.02
N LEU A 70 -6.03 6.09 -3.50
CA LEU A 70 -5.29 5.02 -2.81
C LEU A 70 -4.78 5.49 -1.45
N ILE A 71 -4.23 6.70 -1.33
CA ILE A 71 -3.76 7.26 -0.06
C ILE A 71 -4.92 7.37 0.93
N LEU A 72 -6.06 7.92 0.51
CA LEU A 72 -7.25 8.04 1.37
C LEU A 72 -7.76 6.66 1.86
N ARG A 73 -7.56 5.61 1.07
CA ARG A 73 -7.90 4.24 1.45
C ARG A 73 -6.84 3.58 2.35
N ILE A 74 -5.55 3.74 2.04
CA ILE A 74 -4.44 3.07 2.74
C ILE A 74 -4.18 3.70 4.10
N LEU A 75 -4.30 5.02 4.24
CA LEU A 75 -3.98 5.72 5.49
C LEU A 75 -4.81 5.21 6.70
N PRO A 76 -6.15 5.19 6.68
CA PRO A 76 -6.94 4.71 7.82
C PRO A 76 -6.80 3.19 8.03
N GLY A 77 -6.77 2.41 6.95
CA GLY A 77 -6.79 0.95 7.03
C GLY A 77 -5.43 0.29 7.25
N GLY A 78 -4.41 0.73 6.52
CA GLY A 78 -3.08 0.12 6.49
C GLY A 78 -2.09 0.75 7.47
N VAL A 79 -2.22 2.03 7.79
CA VAL A 79 -1.29 2.70 8.72
C VAL A 79 -1.91 2.88 10.10
N ILE A 80 -3.05 3.58 10.19
CA ILE A 80 -3.65 3.90 11.49
C ILE A 80 -4.12 2.63 12.21
N ARG A 81 -4.87 1.75 11.53
CA ARG A 81 -5.38 0.52 12.16
C ARG A 81 -4.27 -0.44 12.60
N HIS A 82 -3.25 -0.63 11.77
CA HIS A 82 -2.14 -1.51 12.13
C HIS A 82 -1.25 -0.88 13.22
N GLY A 83 -0.97 0.43 13.14
CA GLY A 83 -0.20 1.15 14.15
C GLY A 83 -0.89 1.17 15.52
N THR A 84 -2.20 1.45 15.57
CA THR A 84 -2.96 1.41 16.82
C THR A 84 -3.03 0.01 17.41
N ALA A 85 -3.16 -1.03 16.58
CA ALA A 85 -3.11 -2.41 17.09
C ALA A 85 -1.80 -2.75 17.79
N ILE A 86 -0.67 -2.24 17.31
CA ILE A 86 0.64 -2.51 17.89
C ILE A 86 0.96 -1.61 19.09
N LEU A 87 0.65 -0.33 19.00
CA LEU A 87 1.08 0.67 20.00
C LEU A 87 0.22 0.68 21.26
N ILE A 88 -1.06 0.34 21.13
CA ILE A 88 -2.03 0.39 22.24
C ILE A 88 -2.79 -0.93 22.39
N ASP A 89 -2.24 -2.02 21.87
CA ASP A 89 -2.76 -3.40 21.92
C ASP A 89 -4.23 -3.55 21.44
N LYS A 90 -4.69 -2.63 20.60
CA LYS A 90 -6.09 -2.58 20.17
C LYS A 90 -6.33 -3.53 19.01
N ASN A 91 -6.90 -4.70 19.27
CA ASN A 91 -7.17 -5.75 18.27
C ASN A 91 -5.94 -6.56 17.85
N LEU A 92 -4.88 -6.63 18.65
CA LEU A 92 -3.69 -7.43 18.34
C LEU A 92 -4.02 -8.93 18.27
N GLU A 93 -5.05 -9.37 19.01
CA GLU A 93 -5.65 -10.70 18.95
C GLU A 93 -6.31 -11.01 17.61
N ASN A 94 -6.32 -10.10 16.64
CA ASN A 94 -6.73 -10.37 15.26
C ASN A 94 -5.56 -10.60 14.29
N TYR A 95 -4.32 -10.55 14.78
CA TYR A 95 -3.10 -10.80 13.99
C TYR A 95 -2.57 -12.22 14.25
N ALA A 96 -1.89 -12.79 13.26
CA ALA A 96 -1.22 -14.07 13.43
C ALA A 96 -0.07 -14.00 14.45
N SER A 97 0.64 -12.86 14.51
CA SER A 97 1.63 -12.56 15.53
C SER A 97 1.97 -11.07 15.54
N LEU A 98 2.61 -10.57 16.61
CA LEU A 98 3.13 -9.21 16.69
C LEU A 98 4.08 -8.88 15.54
N ARG A 99 4.99 -9.80 15.18
CA ARG A 99 5.96 -9.62 14.09
C ARG A 99 5.28 -9.36 12.75
N VAL A 100 4.20 -10.09 12.48
CA VAL A 100 3.40 -9.92 11.26
C VAL A 100 2.68 -8.57 11.26
N GLY A 101 2.19 -8.12 12.43
CA GLY A 101 1.67 -6.77 12.60
C GLY A 101 2.70 -5.68 12.27
N ILE A 102 3.91 -5.78 12.82
CA ILE A 102 5.01 -4.84 12.56
C ILE A 102 5.33 -4.79 11.07
N LEU A 103 5.46 -5.95 10.43
CA LEU A 103 5.72 -6.04 8.99
C LEU A 103 4.61 -5.36 8.18
N ALA A 104 3.34 -5.56 8.56
CA ALA A 104 2.21 -4.90 7.90
C ALA A 104 2.26 -3.37 8.03
N VAL A 105 2.61 -2.83 9.21
CA VAL A 105 2.82 -1.39 9.38
C VAL A 105 3.97 -0.91 8.50
N MET A 106 5.11 -1.60 8.49
CA MET A 106 6.27 -1.20 7.68
C MET A 106 5.93 -1.12 6.19
N ILE A 107 5.25 -2.15 5.65
CA ILE A 107 4.82 -2.19 4.25
C ILE A 107 3.90 -1.00 3.94
N ASN A 108 2.88 -0.76 4.76
CA ASN A 108 1.91 0.31 4.49
C ASN A 108 2.49 1.71 4.69
N THR A 109 3.33 1.92 5.71
CA THR A 109 4.02 3.19 5.94
C THR A 109 4.99 3.50 4.79
N PHE A 110 5.76 2.50 4.33
CA PHE A 110 6.59 2.65 3.14
C PHE A 110 5.75 3.05 1.92
N GLY A 111 4.65 2.33 1.67
CA GLY A 111 3.68 2.65 0.62
C GLY A 111 3.15 4.07 0.66
N MET A 112 2.80 4.56 1.85
CA MET A 112 2.35 5.93 2.07
C MET A 112 3.43 6.96 1.75
N ILE A 113 4.68 6.73 2.18
CA ILE A 113 5.81 7.63 1.90
C ILE A 113 6.05 7.71 0.39
N VAL A 114 6.15 6.57 -0.30
CA VAL A 114 6.42 6.57 -1.74
C VAL A 114 5.23 7.08 -2.56
N GLY A 115 4.00 6.88 -2.10
CA GLY A 115 2.79 7.42 -2.70
C GLY A 115 2.73 8.94 -2.61
N LEU A 116 2.93 9.50 -1.40
CA LEU A 116 2.95 10.94 -1.18
C LEU A 116 4.10 11.63 -1.93
N ALA A 117 5.31 11.07 -1.86
CA ALA A 117 6.46 11.58 -2.60
C ALA A 117 6.19 11.58 -4.12
N GLY A 118 5.49 10.56 -4.62
CA GLY A 118 5.22 10.40 -6.04
C GLY A 118 4.13 11.32 -6.53
N LEU A 119 3.13 11.57 -5.70
CA LEU A 119 2.11 12.57 -5.96
C LEU A 119 2.74 13.97 -6.00
N PHE A 120 3.57 14.31 -5.00
CA PHE A 120 4.28 15.57 -4.93
C PHE A 120 5.16 15.81 -6.16
N LEU A 121 6.03 14.85 -6.52
CA LEU A 121 6.90 14.96 -7.69
C LEU A 121 6.11 15.01 -9.00
N SER A 122 5.00 14.27 -9.11
CA SER A 122 4.15 14.32 -10.29
C SER A 122 3.51 15.69 -10.50
N PHE A 123 3.06 16.36 -9.43
CA PHE A 123 2.54 17.72 -9.54
C PHE A 123 3.65 18.74 -9.80
N LYS A 124 4.80 18.62 -9.13
CA LYS A 124 5.96 19.47 -9.37
C LYS A 124 6.36 19.44 -10.85
N ASN A 125 6.52 18.26 -11.44
CA ASN A 125 6.93 18.11 -12.84
C ASN A 125 5.89 18.62 -13.84
N TYR A 126 4.61 18.69 -13.44
CA TYR A 126 3.55 19.22 -14.29
C TYR A 126 3.49 20.74 -14.27
N VAL A 127 3.69 21.36 -13.10
CA VAL A 127 3.69 22.82 -12.94
C VAL A 127 5.01 23.41 -13.44
N PHE A 128 6.12 22.73 -13.18
CA PHE A 128 7.48 23.12 -13.55
C PHE A 128 8.12 21.99 -14.36
N PRO A 129 7.76 21.85 -15.65
CA PRO A 129 8.41 20.88 -16.52
C PRO A 129 9.89 21.25 -16.62
N MET A 130 10.77 20.38 -16.13
CA MET A 130 12.20 20.54 -16.39
C MET A 130 12.46 20.17 -17.86
N PRO A 131 13.35 20.91 -18.55
CA PRO A 131 13.70 20.64 -19.94
C PRO A 131 14.35 19.27 -20.13
#